data_AF-A0A8T3PPR2-F1
#
_entry.id   AF-A0A8T3PPR2-F1
#
_cell.length_a   1.000
_cell.length_b   1.000
_cell.length_c   1.000
_cell.angle_alpha   90.00
_cell.angle_beta   90.00
_cell.angle_gamma   90.00
#
_symmetry.space_group_name_H-M   'P 1'
#
loop_
_entity.id
_entity.type
_entity.pdbx_description
1 polymer ?
#
loop_
_entity_poly.entity_id
_entity_poly.type
_entity_poly.pdbx_seq_one_letter_code
_entity_poly.pdbx_strand_id
1 'polypeptide(L)'
;VQRAVLARELSEEVRVLIVANPCFGLDFAATAAIRAKIMEARNRGAAVLLISEDLDEVFDLADRIAVMFEGRFAYEAPAATADRAAVGRAMAGH
;
A
#
# COMPACT_ATOMS: atom_id res chain seq x y z
N VAL A 1 14.94 -9.82 -9.84
CA VAL A 1 14.40 -10.96 -9.06
C VAL A 1 13.01 -10.72 -8.46
N GLN A 2 12.56 -9.49 -8.19
CA GLN A 2 11.26 -9.21 -7.54
C GLN A 2 10.02 -9.44 -8.43
N ARG A 3 10.08 -9.12 -9.73
CA ARG A 3 8.95 -9.28 -10.69
C ARG A 3 8.47 -10.73 -10.86
N ALA A 4 9.36 -11.71 -10.69
CA ALA A 4 9.03 -13.13 -10.94
C ALA A 4 8.28 -13.80 -9.78
N VAL A 5 8.49 -13.34 -8.54
CA VAL A 5 7.78 -13.88 -7.36
C VAL A 5 6.34 -13.36 -7.32
N LEU A 6 6.13 -12.09 -7.67
CA LEU A 6 4.81 -11.45 -7.67
C LEU A 6 3.80 -12.16 -8.61
N ALA A 7 4.26 -12.68 -9.75
CA ALA A 7 3.39 -13.31 -10.74
C ALA A 7 2.94 -14.74 -10.35
N ARG A 8 3.76 -15.46 -9.55
CA ARG A 8 3.49 -16.85 -9.17
C ARG A 8 2.59 -16.97 -7.93
N GLU A 9 2.65 -15.99 -7.04
CA GLU A 9 1.75 -15.92 -5.88
C GLU A 9 0.33 -15.45 -6.28
N LEU A 10 0.21 -14.62 -7.32
CA LEU A 10 -1.10 -14.11 -7.78
C LEU A 10 -1.92 -15.12 -8.61
N SER A 11 -1.38 -16.29 -8.95
CA SER A 11 -2.11 -17.35 -9.67
C SER A 11 -2.93 -18.26 -8.75
N GLU A 12 -2.66 -18.26 -7.45
CA GLU A 12 -3.44 -18.97 -6.44
C GLU A 12 -4.39 -18.00 -5.71
N GLU A 13 -5.39 -18.55 -5.02
CA GLU A 13 -6.36 -17.78 -4.25
C GLU A 13 -5.69 -17.22 -2.97
N VAL A 14 -5.04 -16.06 -3.11
CA VAL A 14 -4.35 -15.38 -2.02
C VAL A 14 -5.37 -14.82 -1.02
N ARG A 15 -5.29 -15.27 0.24
CA ARG A 15 -6.12 -14.72 1.33
C ARG A 15 -5.54 -13.45 1.95
N VAL A 16 -4.21 -13.30 1.93
CA VAL A 16 -3.50 -12.14 2.47
C VAL A 16 -2.35 -11.77 1.54
N LEU A 17 -2.33 -10.53 1.07
CA LEU A 17 -1.30 -9.96 0.20
C LEU A 17 -0.54 -8.87 0.97
N ILE A 18 0.76 -9.05 1.18
CA ILE A 18 1.64 -8.03 1.78
C ILE A 18 2.51 -7.44 0.69
N VAL A 19 2.48 -6.12 0.55
CA VAL A 19 3.20 -5.40 -0.50
C VAL A 19 3.96 -4.24 0.11
N ALA A 20 5.29 -4.21 -0.07
CA ALA A 20 6.15 -3.16 0.44
C ALA A 20 6.80 -2.39 -0.71
N ASN A 21 6.61 -1.07 -0.72
CA ASN A 21 7.08 -0.12 -1.72
C ASN A 21 6.93 -0.62 -3.18
N PRO A 22 5.71 -1.02 -3.61
CA PRO A 22 5.52 -1.72 -4.89
C PRO A 22 5.89 -0.91 -6.13
N CYS A 23 5.75 0.41 -6.07
CA CYS A 23 5.95 1.29 -7.21
C CYS A 23 7.27 2.06 -7.21
N PHE A 24 8.16 1.77 -6.25
CA PHE A 24 9.45 2.47 -6.14
C PHE A 24 10.31 2.25 -7.40
N GLY A 25 10.74 3.35 -8.03
CA GLY A 25 11.59 3.31 -9.23
C GLY A 25 10.91 2.78 -10.49
N LEU A 26 9.58 2.64 -10.51
CA LEU A 26 8.81 2.24 -11.68
C LEU A 26 8.31 3.46 -12.48
N ASP A 27 8.17 3.28 -13.80
CA ASP A 27 7.46 4.24 -14.64
C ASP A 27 5.95 4.21 -14.39
N PHE A 28 5.24 5.21 -14.93
CA PHE A 28 3.79 5.36 -14.75
C PHE A 28 2.99 4.13 -15.19
N ALA A 29 3.36 3.51 -16.31
CA ALA A 29 2.63 2.36 -16.86
C ALA A 29 2.82 1.11 -15.98
N ALA A 30 4.04 0.87 -15.52
CA ALA A 30 4.36 -0.22 -14.61
C ALA A 30 3.69 -0.03 -13.24
N THR A 31 3.69 1.20 -12.71
CA THR A 31 2.96 1.57 -11.48
C THR A 31 1.46 1.26 -11.61
N ALA A 32 0.82 1.73 -12.69
CA ALA A 32 -0.60 1.46 -12.92
C ALA A 32 -0.92 -0.05 -12.99
N ALA A 33 -0.06 -0.83 -13.65
CA ALA A 33 -0.23 -2.28 -13.75
C ALA A 33 -0.10 -2.99 -12.39
N ILE A 34 0.83 -2.56 -11.53
CA ILE A 34 0.99 -3.13 -10.19
C ILE A 34 -0.20 -2.76 -9.31
N ARG A 35 -0.62 -1.49 -9.33
CA ARG A 35 -1.81 -1.02 -8.61
C ARG A 35 -3.07 -1.80 -9.01
N ALA A 36 -3.28 -2.04 -10.31
CA ALA A 36 -4.40 -2.83 -10.81
C ALA A 36 -4.40 -4.25 -10.21
N LYS A 37 -3.24 -4.93 -10.15
CA LYS A 37 -3.13 -6.28 -9.58
C LYS A 37 -3.43 -6.32 -8.08
N ILE A 38 -3.00 -5.30 -7.33
CA ILE A 38 -3.30 -5.18 -5.91
C ILE A 38 -4.81 -5.04 -5.70
N MET A 39 -5.45 -4.17 -6.50
CA MET A 39 -6.89 -3.95 -6.46
C MET A 39 -7.68 -5.20 -6.86
N GLU A 40 -7.23 -5.92 -7.88
CA GLU A 40 -7.82 -7.20 -8.28
C GLU A 40 -7.75 -8.24 -7.15
N ALA A 41 -6.62 -8.36 -6.46
CA ALA A 41 -6.48 -9.27 -5.32
C ALA A 41 -7.44 -8.89 -4.19
N ARG A 42 -7.54 -7.59 -3.84
CA ARG A 42 -8.52 -7.08 -2.87
C ARG A 42 -9.94 -7.44 -3.27
N ASN A 43 -10.31 -7.19 -4.52
CA ASN A 43 -11.66 -7.42 -5.02
C ASN A 43 -12.04 -8.90 -5.08
N ARG A 44 -11.05 -9.81 -5.15
CA ARG A 44 -11.25 -11.26 -4.98
C ARG A 44 -11.38 -11.69 -3.50
N GLY A 45 -11.34 -10.75 -2.55
CA GLY A 45 -11.49 -11.02 -1.12
C GLY A 45 -10.17 -11.16 -0.35
N ALA A 46 -9.03 -10.90 -0.97
CA ALA A 46 -7.75 -10.91 -0.25
C ALA A 46 -7.65 -9.69 0.68
N ALA A 47 -7.16 -9.91 1.90
CA ALA A 47 -6.71 -8.81 2.75
C ALA A 47 -5.40 -8.24 2.21
N VAL A 48 -5.31 -6.93 2.03
CA VAL A 48 -4.09 -6.27 1.52
C VAL A 48 -3.44 -5.44 2.62
N LEU A 49 -2.17 -5.71 2.91
CA LEU A 49 -1.31 -4.85 3.71
C LEU A 49 -0.30 -4.15 2.77
N LEU A 50 -0.57 -2.88 2.50
CA LEU A 50 0.32 -2.01 1.75
C LEU A 50 1.23 -1.25 2.72
N ILE A 51 2.54 -1.36 2.51
CA ILE A 51 3.57 -0.58 3.18
C ILE A 51 4.17 0.33 2.12
N SER A 52 4.01 1.64 2.28
CA SER A 52 4.55 2.62 1.35
C SER A 52 4.96 3.89 2.07
N GLU A 53 6.03 4.52 1.58
CA GLU A 53 6.47 5.86 1.96
C GLU A 53 5.87 6.96 1.06
N ASP A 54 5.20 6.56 -0.03
CA ASP A 54 4.56 7.48 -0.96
C ASP A 54 3.11 7.76 -0.52
N LEU A 55 2.85 9.00 -0.14
CA LEU A 55 1.50 9.44 0.25
C LEU A 55 0.48 9.31 -0.88
N ASP A 56 0.84 9.52 -2.15
CA ASP A 56 -0.11 9.34 -3.26
C ASP A 56 -0.54 7.88 -3.35
N GLU A 57 0.41 6.95 -3.25
CA GLU A 57 0.12 5.53 -3.27
C GLU A 57 -0.74 5.08 -2.08
N VAL A 58 -0.44 5.57 -0.88
CA VAL A 58 -1.22 5.26 0.33
C VAL A 58 -2.65 5.77 0.20
N PHE A 59 -2.85 7.03 -0.23
CA PHE A 59 -4.18 7.63 -0.33
C PHE A 59 -4.99 7.07 -1.50
N ASP A 60 -4.35 6.62 -2.59
CA ASP A 60 -5.03 6.05 -3.75
C ASP A 60 -5.53 4.62 -3.52
N LEU A 61 -4.83 3.83 -2.68
CA LEU A 61 -5.08 2.38 -2.56
C LEU A 61 -5.67 1.94 -1.22
N ALA A 62 -5.41 2.66 -0.14
CA ALA A 62 -5.77 2.20 1.20
C ALA A 62 -7.20 2.59 1.59
N ASP A 63 -7.92 1.67 2.22
CA ASP A 63 -9.19 1.99 2.89
C ASP A 63 -8.94 2.57 4.31
N ARG A 64 -7.82 2.17 4.94
CA ARG A 64 -7.37 2.63 6.28
C ARG A 64 -5.86 2.86 6.28
N ILE A 65 -5.43 3.96 6.89
CA ILE A 65 -4.04 4.40 6.95
C ILE A 65 -3.57 4.31 8.39
N ALA A 66 -2.41 3.68 8.61
CA ALA A 66 -1.70 3.70 9.87
C ALA A 66 -0.26 4.15 9.63
N VAL A 67 0.25 5.04 10.47
CA VAL A 67 1.63 5.50 10.43
C VAL A 67 2.40 4.92 11.60
N MET A 68 3.54 4.30 11.30
CA MET A 68 4.48 3.82 12.30
C MET A 68 5.72 4.72 12.34
N PHE A 69 6.04 5.24 13.52
CA PHE A 69 7.23 6.03 13.79
C PHE A 69 7.91 5.49 15.05
N GLU A 70 9.22 5.26 15.00
CA GLU A 70 10.00 4.66 16.10
C GLU A 70 9.37 3.39 16.72
N GLY A 71 8.80 2.52 15.87
CA GLY A 71 8.19 1.26 16.30
C GLY A 71 6.84 1.41 17.01
N ARG A 72 6.21 2.59 16.96
CA ARG A 72 4.88 2.85 17.52
C ARG A 72 3.93 3.39 16.46
N PHE A 73 2.66 3.05 16.58
CA PHE A 73 1.62 3.68 15.76
C PHE A 73 1.41 5.12 16.23
N ALA A 74 1.80 6.08 15.39
CA ALA A 74 1.68 7.51 15.66
C ALA A 74 0.35 8.10 15.15
N TYR A 75 -0.27 7.44 14.18
CA TYR A 75 -1.53 7.87 13.57
C TYR A 75 -2.29 6.67 13.01
N GLU A 76 -3.61 6.69 13.13
CA GLU A 76 -4.51 5.74 12.44
C GLU A 76 -5.81 6.45 12.09
N ALA A 77 -6.25 6.33 10.83
CA ALA A 77 -7.55 6.84 10.39
C ALA A 77 -8.06 6.09 9.15
N PRO A 78 -9.38 6.05 8.91
CA PRO A 78 -9.92 5.74 7.60
C PRO A 78 -9.35 6.70 6.54
N ALA A 79 -8.95 6.20 5.38
CA ALA A 79 -8.39 7.03 4.31
C ALA A 79 -9.38 8.12 3.86
N ALA A 80 -10.68 7.81 3.85
CA ALA A 80 -11.75 8.73 3.49
C ALA A 80 -11.83 9.99 4.37
N THR A 81 -11.31 9.93 5.60
CA THR A 81 -11.34 11.05 6.56
C THR A 81 -9.94 11.51 6.97
N ALA A 82 -8.89 10.92 6.40
CA ALA A 82 -7.53 11.24 6.78
C ALA A 82 -7.09 12.59 6.19
N ASP A 83 -6.50 13.45 7.02
CA ASP A 83 -5.81 14.64 6.53
C ASP A 83 -4.40 14.24 6.05
N ARG A 84 -4.13 14.47 4.76
CA ARG A 84 -2.83 14.20 4.16
C ARG A 84 -1.69 14.92 4.86
N ALA A 85 -1.90 16.14 5.33
CA ALA A 85 -0.88 16.88 6.05
C ALA A 85 -0.64 16.26 7.44
N ALA A 86 -1.68 15.78 8.13
CA ALA A 86 -1.54 15.06 9.39
C ALA A 86 -0.79 13.74 9.23
N VAL A 87 -1.09 12.96 8.19
CA VAL A 87 -0.33 11.73 7.88
C VAL A 87 1.15 12.05 7.64
N GLY A 88 1.44 13.06 6.81
CA GLY A 88 2.82 13.47 6.54
C GLY A 88 3.58 13.94 7.79
N ARG A 89 2.91 14.69 8.69
CA ARG A 89 3.49 15.09 9.99
C ARG A 89 3.77 13.88 10.87
N ALA A 90 2.83 12.95 10.99
CA ALA A 90 3.03 11.72 11.76
C ALA A 90 4.19 10.87 11.21
N MET A 91 4.39 10.83 9.89
CA MET A 91 5.53 10.12 9.27
C MET A 91 6.88 10.78 9.61
N ALA A 92 6.90 12.11 9.74
CA ALA A 92 8.09 12.86 10.14
C ALA A 92 8.32 12.87 11.66
N GLY A 93 7.39 12.35 12.46
CA GLY A 93 7.45 12.40 13.93
C GLY A 93 7.07 13.77 14.52
N HIS A 94 6.16 14.50 13.87
CA HIS A 94 5.67 15.83 14.28
C HIS A 94 4.17 15.86 14.56
#